data_AF-Q0SBW9-F1
#
_entry.id   AF-Q0SBW9-F1
#
_cell.length_a   1.000
_cell.length_b   1.000
_cell.length_c   1.000
_cell.angle_alpha   90.00
_cell.angle_beta   90.00
_cell.angle_gamma   90.00
#
_symmetry.space_group_name_H-M   'P 1'
#
loop_
_entity.id
_entity.type
_entity.pdbx_description
1 polymer ?
#
loop_
_entity_poly.entity_id
_entity_poly.type
_entity_poly.pdbx_seq_one_letter_code
_entity_poly.pdbx_strand_id
1 'polypeptide(L)' 'MNIHAAHLTTDDEHDAWQLRESGLSWAQVGHEIGCTESTARAFAAAYQQRTDAAANKAQISLF' A
#
# COMPACT_ATOMS: atom_id res chain seq x y z
N MET A 1 -24.28 6.36 -11.73
CA MET A 1 -22.82 6.61 -11.72
C MET A 1 -22.26 5.82 -10.54
N ASN A 2 -21.81 4.58 -10.76
CA ASN A 2 -21.41 3.67 -9.67
C ASN A 2 -20.08 3.00 -9.99
N ILE A 3 -19.02 3.79 -9.82
CA ILE A 3 -17.62 3.40 -10.00
C ILE A 3 -16.92 4.33 -8.99
N HIS A 4 -16.29 3.91 -7.89
CA HIS A 4 -14.99 3.23 -7.82
C HIS A 4 -14.66 2.74 -6.39
N ALA A 5 -15.63 2.29 -5.58
CA ALA A 5 -15.36 1.97 -4.17
C ALA A 5 -14.44 0.76 -3.93
N ALA A 6 -14.18 -0.07 -4.95
CA ALA A 6 -13.31 -1.24 -4.84
C ALA A 6 -11.93 -1.08 -5.51
N HIS A 7 -11.69 0.01 -6.25
CA HIS A 7 -10.38 0.27 -6.89
C HIS A 7 -9.50 1.21 -6.06
N LEU A 8 -10.12 2.11 -5.29
CA LEU A 8 -9.39 3.12 -4.51
C LEU A 8 -8.39 2.47 -3.53
N THR A 9 -8.81 1.44 -2.79
CA THR A 9 -8.00 0.89 -1.70
C THR A 9 -6.65 0.32 -2.14
N THR A 10 -6.56 -0.25 -3.35
CA THR A 10 -5.28 -0.83 -3.81
C THR A 10 -4.33 0.24 -4.35
N ASP A 11 -4.89 1.33 -4.88
CA ASP A 11 -4.15 2.51 -5.33
C ASP A 11 -3.64 3.28 -4.11
N ASP A 12 -4.52 3.52 -3.12
CA ASP A 12 -4.19 4.15 -1.83
C ASP A 12 -3.08 3.38 -1.08
N GLU A 13 -3.11 2.04 -1.12
CA GLU A 13 -2.08 1.18 -0.53
C GLU A 13 -0.72 1.34 -1.21
N HIS A 14 -0.74 1.40 -2.55
CA HIS A 14 0.47 1.56 -3.34
C HIS A 14 1.05 2.98 -3.23
N ASP A 15 0.20 4.01 -3.25
CA ASP A 15 0.60 5.40 -3.04
C ASP A 15 1.16 5.60 -1.63
N ALA A 16 0.55 5.01 -0.60
CA ALA A 16 1.07 5.06 0.77
C ALA A 16 2.49 4.46 0.86
N TRP A 17 2.72 3.35 0.16
CA TRP A 17 4.03 2.70 0.11
C TRP A 17 5.05 3.51 -0.73
N GLN A 18 4.66 4.04 -1.89
CA GLN A 18 5.51 4.87 -2.76
C GLN A 18 5.95 6.18 -2.08
N LEU A 19 5.02 6.86 -1.41
CA LEU A 19 5.34 8.08 -0.66
C LEU A 19 6.28 7.78 0.50
N ARG A 20 6.14 6.60 1.13
CA ARG A 20 7.07 6.16 2.18
C ARG A 20 8.48 5.91 1.63
N GLU A 21 8.59 5.23 0.49
CA GLU A 21 9.87 4.99 -0.20
C GLU A 21 10.52 6.30 -0.66
N SER A 22 9.71 7.30 -1.00
CA SER A 22 10.17 8.68 -1.29
C SER A 22 10.71 9.43 -0.06
N GLY A 23 10.63 8.82 1.13
CA GLY A 23 11.17 9.37 2.38
C GLY A 23 10.18 10.18 3.21
N LEU A 24 8.88 10.21 2.84
CA LEU A 24 7.88 10.93 3.61
C LEU A 24 7.61 10.23 4.95
N SER A 25 7.17 11.03 5.93
CA SER A 25 6.69 10.55 7.22
C SER A 25 5.25 10.05 7.12
N TRP A 26 4.88 9.06 7.92
CA TRP A 26 3.52 8.47 7.89
C TRP A 26 2.40 9.50 8.11
N ALA A 27 2.67 10.55 8.89
CA ALA A 27 1.73 11.67 9.07
C ALA A 27 1.47 12.44 7.77
N GLN A 28 2.50 12.69 6.96
CA GLN A 28 2.35 13.35 5.66
C GLN A 28 1.67 12.43 4.64
N VAL A 29 2.03 11.15 4.62
CA VAL A 29 1.39 10.14 3.77
C VAL A 29 -0.11 10.06 4.09
N GLY A 30 -0.47 9.99 5.37
CA GLY A 30 -1.87 10.02 5.79
C GLY A 30 -2.58 11.31 5.35
N HIS A 31 -1.94 12.47 5.50
CA HIS A 31 -2.51 13.74 5.06
C HIS A 31 -2.76 13.80 3.54
N GLU A 32 -1.83 13.30 2.73
CA GLU A 32 -1.95 13.25 1.26
C GLU A 32 -3.10 12.35 0.80
N ILE A 33 -3.29 11.21 1.47
CA ILE A 33 -4.33 10.20 1.12
C ILE A 33 -5.66 10.51 1.87
N GLY A 34 -5.69 11.52 2.75
CA GLY A 34 -6.86 11.81 3.59
C GLY A 34 -7.14 10.76 4.67
N CYS A 35 -6.11 10.02 5.07
CA CYS A 35 -6.14 8.93 6.03
C CYS A 35 -5.43 9.30 7.35
N THR A 36 -5.71 8.55 8.42
CA THR A 36 -4.89 8.68 9.65
C THR A 36 -3.52 8.03 9.45
N GLU A 37 -2.51 8.48 10.21
CA GLU A 37 -1.17 7.88 10.21
C GLU A 37 -1.22 6.36 10.43
N SER A 38 -2.04 5.91 11.37
CA SER A 38 -2.25 4.50 11.68
C SER A 38 -2.78 3.71 10.48
N THR A 39 -3.70 4.30 9.72
CA THR A 39 -4.26 3.72 8.50
C THR A 39 -3.21 3.65 7.40
N ALA A 40 -2.45 4.71 7.16
CA ALA A 40 -1.37 4.73 6.16
C ALA A 40 -0.32 3.64 6.44
N ARG A 41 0.04 3.46 7.71
CA ARG A 41 0.95 2.39 8.15
C ARG A 41 0.38 0.99 7.91
N ALA A 42 -0.91 0.79 8.18
CA ALA A 42 -1.58 -0.49 7.95
C ALA A 42 -1.64 -0.83 6.46
N PHE A 43 -1.92 0.16 5.60
CA PHE A 43 -1.93 0.01 4.15
C PHE A 43 -0.57 -0.36 3.57
N ALA A 44 0.49 0.36 3.94
CA ALA A 44 1.83 0.01 3.48
C ALA A 44 2.29 -1.38 3.97
N ALA A 45 1.90 -1.77 5.19
CA ALA A 45 2.18 -3.11 5.70
C ALA A 45 1.41 -4.21 4.94
N ALA A 46 0.14 -3.97 4.60
CA ALA A 46 -0.67 -4.89 3.81
C ALA A 46 -0.12 -5.04 2.38
N TYR A 47 0.30 -3.93 1.76
CA TYR A 47 0.98 -3.94 0.47
C TYR A 47 2.27 -4.76 0.51
N GLN A 48 3.12 -4.52 1.52
CA GLN A 48 4.37 -5.26 1.69
C GLN A 48 4.13 -6.77 1.90
N GLN A 49 3.12 -7.16 2.68
CA GLN A 49 2.77 -8.57 2.88
C GLN A 49 2.30 -9.25 1.58
N ARG A 50 1.52 -8.55 0.75
CA ARG A 50 1.10 -9.07 -0.55
C ARG A 50 2.28 -9.22 -1.52
N THR A 51 3.18 -8.24 -1.54
CA THR A 51 4.37 -8.26 -2.40
C THR A 51 5.35 -9.34 -1.96
N ASP A 52 5.59 -9.50 -0.65
CA ASP A 52 6.42 -10.58 -0.11
C ASP A 52 5.81 -11.96 -0.40
N ALA A 53 4.49 -12.13 -0.21
CA ALA A 53 3.80 -13.37 -0.56
C ALA A 53 3.87 -13.67 -2.07
N ALA A 54 3.76 -12.65 -2.92
CA ALA A 54 3.91 -12.78 -4.37
C ALA A 54 5.35 -13.14 -4.76
N ALA A 55 6.35 -12.50 -4.14
CA ALA A 55 7.77 -12.78 -4.35
C ALA A 55 8.15 -14.20 -3.89
N ASN A 56 7.68 -14.61 -2.71
CA ASN A 56 7.88 -15.95 -2.18
C ASN A 56 7.24 -17.03 -3.07
N LYS A 57 6.02 -16.76 -3.58
CA LYS A 57 5.36 -17.66 -4.53
C LYS A 57 6.11 -17.75 -5.87
N ALA A 58 6.65 -16.63 -6.36
CA ALA A 58 7.46 -16.60 -7.57
C ALA A 58 8.78 -17.38 -7.41
N GLN A 59 9.40 -17.33 -6.23
CA GLN A 59 10.60 -18.12 -5.93
C GLN A 59 10.32 -19.62 -5.89
N ILE A 60 9.17 -20.05 -5.36
CA ILE A 60 8.80 -21.48 -5.29
C ILE A 60 8.52 -22.05 -6.69
N SER A 61 7.97 -21.25 -7.61
CA SER A 61 7.71 -21.68 -8.99
C SER A 61 8.94 -21.73 -9.90
N LEU A 62 10.11 -21.29 -9.43
CA LEU A 62 11.36 -21.33 -10.20
C LEU A 62 12.15 -22.64 -10.02
N PHE A 63 11.67 -23.56 -9.17
CA PHE A 63 12.30 -24.85 -8.87
C PHE A 63 11.44 -26.03 -9.35
#